data_AF-A0A162TUD2-F1
#
_entry.id   AF-A0A162TUD2-F1
#
_cell.length_a   1.000
_cell.length_b   1.000
_cell.length_c   1.000
_cell.angle_alpha   90.00
_cell.angle_beta   90.00
_cell.angle_gamma   90.00
#
_symmetry.space_group_name_H-M   'P 1'
#
loop_
_entity.id
_entity.type
_entity.pdbx_description
1 polymer ?
#
loop_
_entity_poly.entity_id
_entity_poly.type
_entity_poly.pdbx_seq_one_letter_code
_entity_poly.pdbx_strand_id
1 'polypeptide(L)'
;MLTLNIDWFQPFNGVTYSCGAIYLSINNLPREERYKKENVILAGLMPGPKEAKTRACVCTALFLVACDIPAAHKTCGFILHTSVNACHICNCKFTRLPNNRDMHYLGFVFSDWVARTEQENQ
;
A
#
# COMPACT_ATOMS: atom_id res chain seq x y z
N MET A 1 -14.29 -3.03 -13.32
CA MET A 1 -14.37 -2.94 -11.84
C MET A 1 -13.55 -4.06 -11.25
N LEU A 2 -12.69 -3.77 -10.26
CA LEU A 2 -11.89 -4.78 -9.56
C LEU A 2 -12.43 -4.96 -8.14
N THR A 3 -12.50 -6.20 -7.65
CA THR A 3 -12.73 -6.47 -6.23
C THR A 3 -11.43 -6.91 -5.60
N LEU A 4 -11.10 -6.30 -4.48
CA LEU A 4 -9.99 -6.70 -3.64
C LEU A 4 -10.48 -7.67 -2.57
N ASN A 5 -9.76 -8.77 -2.41
CA ASN A 5 -10.00 -9.76 -1.39
C ASN A 5 -8.72 -9.98 -0.59
N ILE A 6 -8.89 -10.28 0.69
CA ILE A 6 -7.81 -10.62 1.61
C ILE A 6 -8.22 -11.91 2.30
N ASP A 7 -7.37 -12.94 2.23
CA ASP A 7 -7.64 -14.23 2.85
C ASP A 7 -6.39 -14.78 3.54
N TRP A 8 -6.59 -15.56 4.60
CA TRP A 8 -5.53 -16.14 5.42
C TRP A 8 -5.47 -17.65 5.21
N PHE A 9 -4.30 -18.16 4.83
CA PHE A 9 -4.10 -19.58 4.58
C PHE A 9 -2.77 -20.08 5.14
N GLN A 10 -2.65 -21.41 5.29
CA GLN A 10 -1.42 -22.08 5.72
C GLN A 10 -0.74 -22.73 4.50
N PRO A 11 0.39 -22.18 4.02
CA PRO A 11 1.08 -22.72 2.84
C PRO A 11 1.94 -23.97 3.14
N PHE A 12 2.31 -24.21 4.40
CA PHE A 12 3.29 -25.24 4.77
C PHE A 12 2.65 -26.37 5.59
N ASN A 13 3.06 -27.61 5.29
CA ASN A 13 2.64 -28.79 6.04
C ASN A 13 3.56 -29.01 7.26
N GLY A 14 2.98 -29.41 8.40
CA GLY A 14 3.74 -29.78 9.60
C GLY A 14 4.29 -28.61 10.44
N VAL A 15 4.08 -27.37 10.02
CA VAL A 15 4.42 -26.16 10.80
C VAL A 15 3.20 -25.24 10.87
N THR A 16 2.98 -24.60 12.01
CA THR A 16 1.97 -23.56 12.15
C THR A 16 2.55 -22.26 11.59
N TYR A 17 2.20 -21.95 10.35
CA TYR A 17 2.60 -20.72 9.70
C TYR A 17 1.45 -20.20 8.87
N SER A 18 0.97 -19.01 9.22
CA SER A 18 -0.12 -18.37 8.52
C SER A 18 0.39 -17.30 7.56
N CYS A 19 -0.23 -17.18 6.39
CA CYS A 19 0.06 -16.15 5.41
C CYS A 19 -1.24 -15.56 4.86
N GLY A 20 -1.25 -14.24 4.67
CA GLY A 20 -2.30 -13.53 3.98
C GLY A 20 -2.02 -13.34 2.52
N ALA A 21 -2.96 -13.67 1.65
CA ALA A 21 -2.92 -13.22 0.26
C ALA A 21 -3.85 -12.01 0.09
N ILE A 22 -3.33 -10.98 -0.56
CA ILE A 22 -4.11 -9.87 -1.10
C ILE A 22 -4.25 -10.14 -2.60
N TYR A 23 -5.48 -10.34 -3.08
CA TYR A 23 -5.73 -10.67 -4.48
C TYR A 23 -6.90 -9.87 -5.07
N LEU A 24 -6.77 -9.52 -6.34
CA LEU A 24 -7.74 -8.74 -7.10
C LEU A 24 -8.49 -9.67 -8.06
N SER A 25 -9.82 -9.57 -8.09
CA SER A 25 -10.67 -10.24 -9.07
C SER A 25 -11.25 -9.25 -10.07
N ILE A 26 -11.28 -9.65 -11.34
CA ILE A 26 -11.82 -8.84 -12.44
C ILE A 26 -13.33 -9.09 -12.53
N ASN A 27 -14.14 -8.14 -12.06
CA ASN A 27 -15.61 -8.30 -12.04
C ASN A 27 -16.26 -8.23 -13.42
N ASN A 28 -15.51 -7.83 -14.43
CA ASN A 28 -15.97 -7.82 -15.82
C ASN A 28 -16.09 -9.24 -16.41
N LEU A 29 -15.56 -10.27 -15.75
CA LEU A 29 -15.72 -11.66 -16.16
C LEU A 29 -17.04 -12.26 -15.63
N PRO A 30 -17.59 -13.30 -16.30
CA PRO A 30 -18.70 -14.11 -15.77
C PRO A 30 -18.37 -14.62 -14.36
N ARG A 31 -19.38 -14.73 -13.48
CA ARG A 31 -19.19 -15.06 -12.06
C ARG A 31 -18.36 -16.34 -11.83
N GLU A 32 -18.53 -17.32 -12.72
CA GLU A 32 -17.86 -18.63 -12.67
C GLU A 32 -16.36 -18.54 -13.02
N GLU A 33 -15.95 -17.50 -13.73
CA GLU A 33 -14.57 -17.32 -14.22
C GLU A 33 -13.73 -16.42 -13.28
N ARG A 34 -14.37 -15.58 -12.45
CA ARG A 34 -13.71 -14.50 -11.68
C ARG A 34 -12.63 -14.98 -10.71
N TYR A 35 -12.83 -16.15 -10.11
CA TYR A 35 -11.96 -16.68 -9.05
C TYR A 35 -11.09 -17.85 -9.51
N LYS A 36 -11.02 -18.08 -10.83
CA LYS A 36 -10.05 -19.02 -11.37
C LYS A 36 -8.64 -18.45 -11.26
N LYS A 37 -7.66 -19.31 -11.05
CA LYS A 37 -6.25 -18.93 -10.86
C LYS A 37 -5.71 -18.06 -12.01
N GLU A 38 -6.22 -18.24 -13.23
CA GLU A 38 -5.77 -17.46 -14.39
C GLU A 38 -6.34 -16.03 -14.41
N ASN A 39 -7.44 -15.79 -13.69
CA ASN A 39 -8.21 -14.55 -13.72
C ASN A 39 -8.13 -13.74 -12.42
N VAL A 40 -7.34 -14.22 -11.46
CA VAL A 40 -7.07 -13.57 -10.18
C VAL A 40 -5.65 -13.02 -10.19
N ILE A 41 -5.49 -11.76 -9.80
CA ILE A 41 -4.19 -11.10 -9.72
C ILE A 41 -3.74 -11.10 -8.27
N LEU A 42 -2.63 -11.77 -7.95
CA LEU A 42 -2.02 -11.69 -6.62
C LEU A 42 -1.31 -10.34 -6.48
N ALA A 43 -1.86 -9.47 -5.63
CA ALA A 43 -1.32 -8.14 -5.39
C ALA A 43 -0.27 -8.11 -4.28
N GLY A 44 -0.33 -9.05 -3.31
CA GLY A 44 0.66 -9.14 -2.25
C GLY A 44 0.48 -10.34 -1.32
N LEU A 45 1.54 -10.64 -0.57
CA LEU A 45 1.55 -11.63 0.51
C LEU A 45 1.95 -10.94 1.82
N MET A 46 1.22 -11.23 2.89
CA MET A 46 1.49 -10.73 4.23
C MET A 46 1.84 -11.90 5.17
N PRO A 47 2.87 -11.76 6.02
CA PRO A 47 3.09 -12.74 7.07
C PRO A 47 1.93 -12.72 8.06
N GLY A 48 1.63 -13.90 8.61
CA GLY A 48 0.81 -14.10 9.79
C GLY A 48 1.13 -13.13 10.94
N PRO A 49 0.16 -12.78 11.81
CA PRO A 49 0.41 -11.88 12.95
C PRO A 49 1.51 -12.38 13.89
N LYS A 50 1.72 -13.70 13.98
CA LYS A 50 2.76 -14.32 14.82
C LYS A 50 4.07 -14.52 14.05
N GLU A 51 4.03 -14.38 12.74
CA GLU A 51 5.08 -14.68 11.78
C GLU A 51 5.86 -13.43 11.36
N ALA A 52 5.34 -12.24 11.65
CA ALA A 52 6.05 -10.97 11.50
C ALA A 52 7.22 -10.88 12.49
N LYS A 53 8.44 -11.20 12.03
CA LYS A 53 9.67 -11.19 12.85
C LYS A 53 10.28 -9.81 13.06
N THR A 54 9.84 -8.81 12.32
CA THR A 54 10.37 -7.44 12.39
C THR A 54 9.57 -6.63 13.41
N ARG A 55 10.24 -5.90 14.31
CA ARG A 55 9.60 -4.92 15.23
C ARG A 55 8.91 -3.75 14.50
N ALA A 56 9.10 -3.63 13.19
CA ALA A 56 8.37 -2.67 12.37
C ALA A 56 6.96 -3.21 12.11
N CYS A 57 6.00 -2.77 12.92
CA CYS A 57 4.59 -2.95 12.61
C CYS A 57 4.25 -2.06 11.40
N VAL A 58 4.11 -2.67 10.22
CA VAL A 58 3.72 -1.94 9.01
C VAL A 58 2.19 -1.99 8.91
N CYS A 59 1.54 -0.93 9.36
CA CYS A 59 0.11 -0.74 9.14
C CYS A 59 -0.12 -0.38 7.67
N THR A 60 -0.57 -1.35 6.87
CA THR A 60 -0.94 -1.09 5.47
C THR A 60 -2.42 -0.72 5.42
N ALA A 61 -2.71 0.54 5.10
CA ALA A 61 -4.07 0.98 4.80
C ALA A 61 -4.30 0.87 3.29
N LEU A 62 -5.21 -0.02 2.89
CA LEU A 62 -5.54 -0.23 1.49
C LEU A 62 -6.87 0.46 1.17
N PHE A 63 -6.80 1.55 0.39
CA PHE A 63 -7.96 2.32 -0.04
C PHE A 63 -8.38 1.93 -1.46
N LEU A 64 -9.61 1.47 -1.63
CA LEU A 64 -10.22 1.28 -2.94
C LEU A 64 -10.95 2.56 -3.34
N VAL A 65 -10.31 3.39 -4.17
CA VAL A 65 -10.91 4.63 -4.67
C VAL A 65 -11.09 4.55 -6.18
N ALA A 66 -12.34 4.59 -6.64
CA ALA A 66 -12.64 4.81 -8.06
C ALA A 66 -12.67 6.32 -8.31
N CYS A 67 -11.55 6.87 -8.77
CA CYS A 67 -11.39 8.30 -9.02
C CYS A 67 -10.38 8.56 -10.14
N ASP A 68 -10.34 9.78 -10.66
CA ASP A 68 -9.32 10.19 -11.62
C ASP A 68 -7.95 10.34 -10.94
N ILE A 69 -6.87 10.43 -11.73
CA ILE A 69 -5.49 10.49 -11.21
C ILE A 69 -5.30 11.67 -10.22
N PRO A 70 -5.83 12.89 -10.48
CA PRO A 70 -5.75 14.00 -9.53
C PRO A 70 -6.46 13.73 -8.20
N ALA A 71 -7.64 13.10 -8.21
CA ALA A 71 -8.35 12.74 -6.98
C ALA A 71 -7.64 11.59 -6.23
N ALA A 72 -7.07 10.63 -6.94
CA ALA A 72 -6.29 9.52 -6.36
C ALA A 72 -5.08 10.03 -5.57
N HIS A 73 -4.39 11.05 -6.11
CA HIS A 73 -3.32 11.73 -5.40
C HIS A 73 -3.80 12.29 -4.05
N LYS A 74 -4.95 12.99 -4.04
CA LYS A 74 -5.50 13.56 -2.80
C LYS A 74 -5.90 12.49 -1.79
N THR A 75 -6.52 11.39 -2.23
CA THR A 75 -6.96 10.30 -1.35
C THR A 75 -5.81 9.49 -0.75
N CYS A 76 -4.75 9.26 -1.52
CA CYS A 76 -3.54 8.58 -1.04
C CYS A 76 -2.64 9.50 -0.18
N GLY A 77 -3.10 10.72 0.08
CA GLY A 77 -2.40 11.73 0.84
C GLY A 77 -1.29 12.44 0.07
N PHE A 78 -1.08 12.13 -1.21
CA PHE A 78 -0.04 12.75 -2.01
C PHE A 78 -0.38 14.20 -2.37
N ILE A 79 0.59 15.10 -2.18
CA ILE A 79 0.43 16.49 -2.62
C ILE A 79 0.75 16.59 -4.12
N LEU A 80 0.19 17.59 -4.79
CA LEU A 80 0.32 17.88 -6.23
C LEU A 80 1.76 17.70 -6.75
N HIS A 81 1.93 17.36 -8.03
CA HIS A 81 3.21 17.10 -8.71
C HIS A 81 4.28 18.20 -8.58
N THR A 82 3.92 19.41 -8.15
CA THR A 82 4.84 20.52 -7.89
C THR A 82 5.23 20.69 -6.42
N SER A 83 4.61 19.95 -5.50
CA SER A 83 4.89 20.05 -4.06
C SER A 83 6.15 19.28 -3.67
N VAL A 84 6.96 19.88 -2.81
CA VAL A 84 8.11 19.22 -2.17
C VAL A 84 7.70 18.26 -1.05
N ASN A 85 6.48 18.39 -0.55
CA ASN A 85 5.89 17.43 0.40
C ASN A 85 5.26 16.29 -0.40
N ALA A 86 5.72 15.06 -0.19
CA ALA A 86 5.11 13.90 -0.84
C ALA A 86 3.73 13.62 -0.28
N CYS A 87 3.56 13.57 1.04
CA CYS A 87 2.26 13.29 1.64
C CYS A 87 1.94 14.21 2.81
N HIS A 88 0.70 14.72 2.84
CA HIS A 88 0.22 15.65 3.87
C HIS A 88 0.00 14.98 5.23
N ILE A 89 -0.03 13.64 5.26
CA ILE A 89 -0.20 12.83 6.46
C ILE A 89 1.17 12.51 7.10
N CYS A 90 2.13 12.05 6.31
CA CYS A 90 3.46 11.71 6.85
C CYS A 90 4.45 12.88 6.86
N ASN A 91 4.11 14.01 6.21
CA ASN A 91 4.94 15.21 6.05
C ASN A 91 6.35 14.95 5.48
N CYS A 92 6.54 13.82 4.78
CA CYS A 92 7.81 13.47 4.15
C CYS A 92 8.12 14.46 3.02
N LYS A 93 9.29 15.11 3.12
CA LYS A 93 9.77 16.07 2.12
C LYS A 93 10.80 15.41 1.22
N PHE A 94 10.66 15.60 -0.08
CA PHE A 94 11.63 15.15 -1.07
C PHE A 94 12.25 16.36 -1.78
N THR A 95 13.53 16.26 -2.08
CA THR A 95 14.28 17.30 -2.79
C THR A 95 14.07 17.17 -4.29
N ARG A 96 14.06 18.31 -4.98
CA ARG A 96 14.07 18.35 -6.45
C ARG A 96 15.48 18.07 -6.96
N LEU A 97 15.56 17.45 -8.13
CA LEU A 97 16.83 17.29 -8.83
C LEU A 97 17.39 18.67 -9.24
N PRO A 98 18.72 18.89 -9.20
CA PRO A 98 19.33 20.21 -9.45
C PRO A 98 19.00 20.81 -10.82
N ASN A 99 18.70 19.96 -11.81
CA ASN A 99 18.53 20.35 -13.22
C ASN A 99 17.18 19.95 -13.81
N ASN A 100 16.24 19.42 -13.01
CA ASN A 100 14.94 18.99 -13.50
C ASN A 100 13.84 19.25 -12.45
N ARG A 101 12.59 19.42 -12.90
CA ARG A 101 11.43 19.53 -12.00
C ARG A 101 11.05 18.20 -11.34
N ASP A 102 11.68 17.11 -11.78
CA ASP A 102 11.51 15.78 -11.22
C ASP A 102 12.00 15.68 -9.77
N MET A 103 11.27 14.91 -8.97
CA MET A 103 11.57 14.67 -7.56
C MET A 103 12.54 13.52 -7.37
N HIS A 104 13.47 13.69 -6.44
CA HIS A 104 14.41 12.64 -6.06
C HIS A 104 13.81 11.75 -4.95
N TYR A 105 13.19 10.64 -5.33
CA TYR A 105 12.55 9.70 -4.39
C TYR A 105 13.52 8.79 -3.63
N LEU A 106 14.80 8.76 -4.02
CA LEU A 106 15.85 7.88 -3.46
C LEU A 106 16.49 8.42 -2.16
N GLY A 107 15.70 9.01 -1.26
CA GLY A 107 16.22 9.67 -0.06
C GLY A 107 15.40 9.44 1.21
N PHE A 108 14.45 8.50 1.21
CA PHE A 108 13.65 8.24 2.39
C PHE A 108 14.43 7.41 3.41
N VAL A 109 14.87 8.06 4.48
CA VAL A 109 15.57 7.43 5.60
C VAL A 109 14.56 7.15 6.71
N PHE A 110 14.27 5.88 6.96
CA PHE A 110 13.23 5.49 7.94
C PHE A 110 13.56 5.90 9.37
N SER A 111 14.85 5.98 9.75
CA SER A 111 15.27 6.42 11.09
C SER A 111 14.93 7.88 11.40
N ASP A 112 14.81 8.70 10.36
CA ASP A 112 14.57 10.14 10.48
C ASP A 112 13.07 10.46 10.39
N TRP A 113 12.24 9.43 10.18
CA TRP A 113 10.80 9.58 10.06
C TRP A 113 10.14 9.70 11.45
N VAL A 114 9.55 10.86 11.70
CA VAL A 114 8.80 11.13 12.93
C VAL A 114 7.35 10.70 12.73
N ALA A 115 6.89 9.76 13.55
CA ALA A 115 5.50 9.34 13.56
C ALA A 115 4.58 10.48 14.01
N ARG A 116 3.47 10.69 13.31
CA ARG A 116 2.46 11.67 13.69
C ARG A 116 1.87 11.29 15.05
N THR A 117 1.82 12.24 15.97
CA THR A 117 1.21 12.05 17.30
C THR A 117 -0.15 12.74 17.37
N GLU A 118 -1.03 12.29 18.27
CA GLU A 118 -2.38 12.86 18.42
C GLU A 118 -2.37 14.36 18.78
N GLN A 119 -1.27 14.86 19.35
CA GLN A 119 -1.10 16.27 19.73
C GLN A 119 -1.02 17.23 18.54
N GLU A 120 -0.63 16.73 17.36
CA GLU A 120 -0.50 17.53 16.14
C GLU A 120 -1.83 17.70 15.38
N ASN A 121 -2.93 17.10 15.85
CA ASN A 121 -4.26 17.16 15.23
C ASN A 121 -5.21 18.19 15.87
N GLN A 122 -4.70 19.11 16.70
CA GLN A 122 -5.45 20.27 17.23
C GLN A 122 -5.50 21.42 16.24
#